data_AF-A0AAD8AX75-F1
#
_entry.id   AF-A0AAD8AX75-F1
#
_cell.length_a   1.000
_cell.length_b   1.000
_cell.length_c   1.000
_cell.angle_alpha   90.00
_cell.angle_beta   90.00
_cell.angle_gamma   90.00
#
_symmetry.space_group_name_H-M   'P 1'
#
loop_
_entity.id
_entity.type
_entity.pdbx_description
1 polymer ?
#
loop_
_entity_poly.entity_id
_entity_poly.type
_entity_poly.pdbx_seq_one_letter_code
_entity_poly.pdbx_strand_id
1 'polypeptide(L)'
;MAVTRKKVSCVIFDAPSEMPDNQLPTYADVMKFYNLTKQRLKYELNNKDPPHHNVAEIVITKVEQIWDKASIPHVSHRRVQEMLNKYHKTFMNLLKPYKSRKDSGPYQEKISQFKDESKKLFDICSCKCSFISQCQCEKSRKIPAIERDFLEDQRGPRGMIIAKVDEAESIKLQKRYIRKELTQRQKCRKSDIDGISEKQSDVGEEISSTEEKTDASDDESDNDCRPDPNKQLRKLNDKQMRVKLPLLALACDRYGVSDRAAAGIASAVLQDVGIIQERDVSKVIDRSKVRRERCKKRGTLCAGVSNTITGLYFDGRKDSTMTLIKECDGEISSKTNN
;
A
#
# COMPACT_ATOMS: atom_id res chain seq x y z
N MET A 1 -3.38 -33.96 -46.36
CA MET A 1 -2.09 -33.24 -46.46
C MET A 1 -2.19 -31.99 -45.60
N ALA A 2 -1.48 -31.96 -44.47
CA ALA A 2 -1.50 -30.84 -43.54
C ALA A 2 -0.78 -29.63 -44.14
N VAL A 3 -1.51 -28.54 -44.39
CA VAL A 3 -0.93 -27.28 -44.83
C VAL A 3 -0.19 -26.67 -43.64
N THR A 4 1.12 -26.89 -43.57
CA THR A 4 2.00 -26.25 -42.58
C THR A 4 1.94 -24.74 -42.75
N ARG A 5 1.36 -24.06 -41.75
CA ARG A 5 1.25 -22.60 -41.64
C ARG A 5 2.65 -22.00 -41.77
N LYS A 6 2.97 -21.36 -42.90
CA LYS A 6 4.24 -20.62 -43.08
C LYS A 6 4.43 -19.71 -41.86
N LYS A 7 5.52 -19.91 -41.11
CA LYS A 7 5.88 -19.11 -39.94
C LYS A 7 6.12 -17.69 -40.43
N VAL A 8 5.12 -16.81 -40.29
CA VAL A 8 5.23 -15.40 -40.68
C VAL A 8 6.17 -14.72 -39.68
N SER A 9 7.48 -14.83 -39.90
CA SER A 9 8.49 -14.12 -39.13
C SER A 9 8.46 -12.65 -39.48
N CYS A 10 8.48 -11.77 -38.48
CA CYS A 10 8.78 -10.37 -38.74
C CYS A 10 10.23 -10.26 -39.22
N VAL A 11 10.53 -9.22 -40.00
CA VAL A 11 11.88 -8.96 -40.52
C VAL A 11 12.80 -8.40 -39.43
N ILE A 12 12.19 -7.68 -38.48
CA ILE A 12 12.88 -6.96 -37.41
C ILE A 12 12.77 -7.71 -36.08
N PHE A 13 11.66 -8.41 -35.84
CA PHE A 13 11.45 -9.23 -34.65
C PHE A 13 11.36 -10.71 -35.02
N ASP A 14 11.54 -11.60 -34.06
CA ASP A 14 11.30 -13.03 -34.27
C ASP A 14 9.82 -13.32 -34.59
N ALA A 15 9.45 -14.60 -34.62
CA ALA A 15 8.07 -15.02 -34.84
C ALA A 15 7.09 -14.32 -33.86
N PRO A 16 5.88 -13.96 -34.32
CA PRO A 16 4.81 -13.49 -33.45
C PRO A 16 4.63 -14.44 -32.26
N SER A 17 4.57 -13.88 -31.06
CA SER A 17 4.56 -14.62 -29.81
C SER A 17 3.61 -13.96 -28.83
N GLU A 18 3.11 -14.74 -27.87
CA GLU A 18 2.42 -14.20 -26.70
C GLU A 18 3.40 -13.44 -25.79
N MET A 19 2.86 -12.48 -25.03
CA MET A 19 3.66 -11.75 -24.04
C MET A 19 3.93 -12.65 -22.83
N PRO A 20 5.09 -12.49 -22.18
CA PRO A 20 5.38 -13.22 -20.96
C PRO A 20 4.41 -12.81 -19.85
N ASP A 21 3.78 -13.79 -19.20
CA ASP A 21 2.87 -13.54 -18.08
C ASP A 21 3.60 -13.33 -16.73
N ASN A 22 4.90 -13.66 -16.69
CA ASN A 22 5.70 -13.71 -15.46
C ASN A 22 6.85 -12.70 -15.46
N GLN A 23 6.93 -11.79 -16.43
CA GLN A 23 7.94 -10.73 -16.50
C GLN A 23 7.33 -9.48 -17.13
N LEU A 24 7.88 -8.30 -16.83
CA LEU A 24 7.40 -7.07 -17.45
C LEU A 24 7.82 -7.05 -18.93
N PRO A 25 6.93 -6.68 -19.87
CA PRO A 25 7.18 -6.84 -21.29
C PRO A 25 8.20 -5.84 -21.84
N THR A 26 9.01 -6.26 -22.82
CA THR A 26 9.86 -5.35 -23.61
C THR A 26 9.12 -4.72 -24.77
N TYR A 27 9.73 -3.71 -25.39
CA TYR A 27 9.27 -3.20 -26.68
C TYR A 27 9.16 -4.30 -27.76
N ALA A 28 10.09 -5.26 -27.77
CA ALA A 28 10.05 -6.41 -28.67
C ALA A 28 8.86 -7.33 -28.38
N ASP A 29 8.60 -7.64 -27.11
CA ASP A 29 7.48 -8.51 -26.70
C ASP A 29 6.14 -7.88 -27.06
N VAL A 30 5.99 -6.58 -26.77
CA VAL A 30 4.80 -5.80 -27.12
C VAL A 30 4.56 -5.83 -28.63
N MET A 31 5.61 -5.69 -29.46
CA MET A 31 5.45 -5.69 -30.91
C MET A 31 5.25 -7.09 -31.50
N LYS A 32 5.87 -8.13 -30.92
CA LYS A 32 5.60 -9.54 -31.27
C LYS A 32 4.13 -9.89 -31.00
N PHE A 33 3.60 -9.46 -29.86
CA PHE A 33 2.20 -9.65 -29.51
C PHE A 33 1.27 -8.81 -30.37
N TYR A 34 1.63 -7.55 -30.67
CA TYR A 34 0.88 -6.70 -31.61
C TYR A 34 0.71 -7.40 -32.97
N ASN A 35 1.78 -7.96 -33.51
CA ASN A 35 1.73 -8.70 -34.78
C ASN A 35 0.88 -9.96 -34.69
N LEU A 36 0.94 -10.69 -33.57
CA LEU A 36 0.10 -11.87 -33.32
C LEU A 36 -1.39 -11.49 -33.28
N THR A 37 -1.74 -10.46 -32.51
CA THR A 37 -3.11 -9.95 -32.38
C THR A 37 -3.63 -9.45 -33.72
N LYS A 38 -2.82 -8.72 -34.49
CA LYS A 38 -3.17 -8.31 -35.85
C LYS A 38 -3.46 -9.50 -36.76
N GLN A 39 -2.66 -10.57 -36.68
CA GLN A 39 -2.89 -11.79 -37.47
C GLN A 39 -4.17 -12.53 -37.06
N ARG A 40 -4.46 -12.62 -35.74
CA ARG A 40 -5.69 -13.21 -35.22
C ARG A 40 -6.93 -12.45 -35.71
N LEU A 41 -6.96 -11.13 -35.53
CA LEU A 41 -8.05 -10.28 -35.99
C LEU A 41 -8.21 -10.30 -37.52
N LYS A 42 -7.11 -10.40 -38.27
CA LYS A 42 -7.16 -10.53 -39.73
C LYS A 42 -7.85 -11.83 -40.16
N TYR A 43 -7.62 -12.93 -39.45
CA TYR A 43 -8.32 -14.19 -39.71
C TYR A 43 -9.83 -14.07 -39.42
N GLU A 44 -10.20 -13.45 -38.31
CA GLU A 44 -11.60 -13.20 -37.92
C GLU A 44 -12.33 -12.29 -38.90
N LEU A 45 -11.64 -11.31 -39.50
CA LEU A 45 -12.20 -10.37 -40.47
C LEU A 45 -12.11 -10.86 -41.93
N ASN A 46 -12.04 -12.18 -42.17
CA ASN A 46 -11.93 -12.77 -43.52
C ASN A 46 -10.77 -12.19 -44.34
N ASN A 47 -9.58 -12.10 -43.74
CA ASN A 47 -8.35 -11.55 -44.31
C ASN A 47 -8.35 -10.03 -44.60
N LYS A 48 -9.33 -9.28 -44.09
CA LYS A 48 -9.27 -7.81 -44.12
C LYS A 48 -8.29 -7.30 -43.06
N ASP A 49 -7.59 -6.22 -43.36
CA ASP A 49 -6.66 -5.63 -42.39
C ASP A 49 -7.45 -4.96 -41.26
N PRO A 50 -7.22 -5.37 -39.99
CA PRO A 50 -7.94 -4.80 -38.86
C PRO A 50 -7.52 -3.34 -38.62
N PRO A 51 -8.42 -2.49 -38.12
CA PRO A 51 -8.08 -1.12 -37.76
C PRO A 51 -7.03 -1.09 -36.65
N HIS A 52 -6.04 -0.21 -36.79
CA HIS A 52 -4.90 -0.09 -35.88
C HIS A 52 -5.33 0.09 -34.41
N HIS A 53 -6.37 0.88 -34.19
CA HIS A 53 -6.98 1.13 -32.88
C HIS A 53 -7.38 -0.17 -32.16
N ASN A 54 -8.11 -1.07 -32.84
CA ASN A 54 -8.62 -2.29 -32.20
C ASN A 54 -7.48 -3.25 -31.82
N VAL A 55 -6.43 -3.33 -32.65
CA VAL A 55 -5.23 -4.11 -32.33
C VAL A 55 -4.51 -3.48 -31.13
N ALA A 56 -4.35 -2.16 -31.14
CA ALA A 56 -3.66 -1.43 -30.08
C ALA A 56 -4.37 -1.59 -28.73
N GLU A 57 -5.70 -1.51 -28.71
CA GLU A 57 -6.52 -1.66 -27.50
C GLU A 57 -6.23 -2.99 -26.78
N ILE A 58 -6.32 -4.11 -27.50
CA ILE A 58 -6.06 -5.45 -26.95
C ILE A 58 -4.64 -5.56 -26.40
N VAL A 59 -3.66 -4.98 -27.10
CA VAL A 59 -2.26 -5.00 -26.69
C VAL A 59 -2.06 -4.19 -25.41
N ILE A 60 -2.64 -2.99 -25.32
CA ILE A 60 -2.53 -2.12 -24.16
C ILE A 60 -3.18 -2.77 -22.94
N THR A 61 -4.40 -3.29 -23.07
CA THR A 61 -5.08 -3.99 -21.97
C THR A 61 -4.24 -5.13 -21.42
N LYS A 62 -3.62 -5.94 -22.29
CA LYS A 62 -2.77 -7.04 -21.83
C LYS A 62 -1.47 -6.55 -21.19
N VAL A 63 -0.88 -5.45 -21.66
CA VAL A 63 0.28 -4.83 -21.00
C VAL A 63 -0.11 -4.34 -19.61
N GLU A 64 -1.21 -3.60 -19.46
CA GLU A 64 -1.70 -3.10 -18.17
C GLU A 64 -1.93 -4.26 -17.19
N GLN A 65 -2.57 -5.35 -17.63
CA GLN A 65 -2.76 -6.54 -16.80
C GLN A 65 -1.45 -7.14 -16.25
N ILE A 66 -0.36 -7.13 -17.03
CA ILE A 66 0.95 -7.63 -16.57
C ILE A 66 1.54 -6.69 -15.50
N TRP A 67 1.40 -5.39 -15.69
CA TRP A 67 1.88 -4.39 -14.73
C TRP A 67 1.05 -4.38 -13.43
N ASP A 68 -0.27 -4.57 -13.54
CA ASP A 68 -1.17 -4.76 -12.40
C ASP A 68 -0.81 -6.02 -11.61
N LYS A 69 -0.51 -7.13 -12.32
CA LYS A 69 -0.08 -8.38 -11.70
C LYS A 69 1.24 -8.21 -10.93
N ALA A 70 2.12 -7.33 -11.39
CA ALA A 70 3.36 -6.97 -10.69
C ALA A 70 3.14 -5.97 -9.53
N SER A 71 1.91 -5.52 -9.26
CA SER A 71 1.59 -4.53 -8.21
C SER A 71 2.36 -3.21 -8.34
N ILE A 72 2.80 -2.84 -9.56
CA ILE A 72 3.54 -1.60 -9.82
C ILE A 72 2.59 -0.57 -10.43
N PRO A 73 2.46 0.63 -9.82
CA PRO A 73 1.68 1.71 -10.41
C PRO A 73 2.18 2.11 -11.79
N HIS A 74 1.31 2.10 -12.79
CA HIS A 74 1.62 2.51 -14.16
C HIS A 74 0.90 3.81 -14.55
N VAL A 75 1.30 4.41 -15.67
CA VAL A 75 0.67 5.62 -16.23
C VAL A 75 -0.73 5.33 -16.76
N SER A 76 -1.52 6.37 -17.03
CA SER A 76 -2.89 6.20 -17.54
C SER A 76 -2.95 5.46 -18.89
N HIS A 77 -4.05 4.76 -19.13
CA HIS A 77 -4.31 4.00 -20.37
C HIS A 77 -4.02 4.80 -21.65
N ARG A 78 -4.54 6.03 -21.72
CA ARG A 78 -4.26 6.97 -22.84
C ARG A 78 -2.77 7.19 -23.05
N ARG A 79 -1.98 7.30 -21.98
CA ARG A 79 -0.54 7.51 -22.07
C ARG A 79 0.17 6.26 -22.61
N VAL A 80 -0.25 5.07 -22.18
CA VAL A 80 0.26 3.79 -22.72
C VAL A 80 -0.03 3.69 -24.21
N GLN A 81 -1.24 4.06 -24.64
CA GLN A 81 -1.64 4.12 -26.04
C GLN A 81 -0.74 5.05 -26.87
N GLU A 82 -0.47 6.26 -26.38
CA GLU A 82 0.45 7.20 -27.04
C GLU A 82 1.86 6.62 -27.18
N MET A 83 2.35 5.92 -26.16
CA MET A 83 3.66 5.27 -26.19
C MET A 83 3.71 4.14 -27.23
N LEU A 84 2.68 3.30 -27.28
CA LEU A 84 2.55 2.23 -28.28
C LEU A 84 2.48 2.82 -29.69
N ASN A 85 1.65 3.84 -29.91
CA ASN A 85 1.48 4.48 -31.22
C ASN A 85 2.79 5.13 -31.71
N LYS A 86 3.52 5.79 -30.80
CA LYS A 86 4.83 6.38 -31.11
C LYS A 86 5.82 5.30 -31.56
N TYR A 87 5.91 4.20 -30.83
CA TYR A 87 6.83 3.11 -31.16
C TYR A 87 6.41 2.34 -32.42
N HIS A 88 5.12 2.12 -32.61
CA HIS A 88 4.58 1.53 -33.83
C HIS A 88 4.87 2.41 -35.06
N LYS A 89 4.78 3.74 -34.94
CA LYS A 89 5.13 4.67 -36.02
C LYS A 89 6.60 4.60 -36.40
N THR A 90 7.51 4.55 -35.42
CA THR A 90 8.96 4.40 -35.70
C THR A 90 9.25 3.06 -36.37
N PHE A 91 8.65 1.98 -35.86
CA PHE A 91 8.72 0.65 -36.47
C PHE A 91 8.22 0.63 -37.93
N MET A 92 7.08 1.25 -38.21
CA MET A 92 6.53 1.31 -39.58
C MET A 92 7.40 2.16 -40.51
N ASN A 93 7.98 3.25 -40.01
CA ASN A 93 8.91 4.05 -40.78
C ASN A 93 10.20 3.31 -41.10
N LEU A 94 10.64 2.40 -40.23
CA LEU A 94 11.75 1.49 -40.52
C LEU A 94 11.35 0.44 -41.57
N LEU A 95 10.15 -0.13 -41.52
CA LEU A 95 9.72 -1.15 -42.48
C LEU A 95 9.45 -0.62 -43.90
N LYS A 96 8.97 0.62 -44.04
CA LYS A 96 8.62 1.23 -45.35
C LYS A 96 9.75 1.12 -46.40
N PRO A 97 10.99 1.56 -46.13
CA PRO A 97 12.10 1.48 -47.09
C PRO A 97 12.80 0.11 -47.13
N TYR A 98 12.36 -0.89 -46.34
CA TYR A 98 13.11 -2.13 -46.15
C TYR A 98 13.40 -2.86 -47.46
N LYS A 99 12.40 -3.03 -48.32
CA LYS A 99 12.55 -3.77 -49.59
C LYS A 99 13.60 -3.17 -50.52
N SER A 100 13.79 -1.85 -50.49
CA SER A 100 14.71 -1.14 -51.38
C SER A 100 16.08 -0.86 -50.77
N ARG A 101 16.21 -0.83 -49.43
CA ARG A 101 17.44 -0.45 -48.73
C ARG A 101 18.06 -1.55 -47.86
N LYS A 102 17.51 -2.77 -47.86
CA LYS A 102 17.95 -3.90 -47.02
C LYS A 102 19.46 -4.19 -47.08
N ASP A 103 20.12 -3.92 -48.21
CA ASP A 103 21.53 -4.25 -48.44
C ASP A 103 22.45 -3.05 -48.14
N SER A 104 21.89 -1.90 -47.75
CA SER A 104 22.68 -0.71 -47.41
C SER A 104 23.22 -0.82 -45.98
N GLY A 105 24.55 -0.74 -45.85
CA GLY A 105 25.25 -0.75 -44.56
C GLY A 105 24.63 0.19 -43.49
N PRO A 106 24.46 1.50 -43.76
CA PRO A 106 23.91 2.42 -42.76
C PRO A 106 22.44 2.16 -42.40
N TYR A 107 21.69 1.44 -43.24
CA TYR A 107 20.32 1.05 -42.93
C TYR A 107 20.29 -0.24 -42.11
N GLN A 108 21.18 -1.19 -42.36
CA GLN A 108 21.35 -2.38 -41.54
C GLN A 108 21.76 -2.02 -40.10
N GLU A 109 22.66 -1.06 -39.93
CA GLU A 109 23.06 -0.55 -38.61
C GLU A 109 21.87 0.09 -37.86
N LYS A 110 21.01 0.82 -38.57
CA LYS A 110 19.76 1.34 -37.97
C LYS A 110 18.81 0.23 -37.53
N ILE A 111 18.72 -0.86 -38.30
CA ILE A 111 17.91 -2.01 -37.92
C ILE A 111 18.51 -2.71 -36.70
N SER A 112 19.83 -2.90 -36.62
CA SER A 112 20.47 -3.52 -35.45
C SER A 112 20.30 -2.64 -34.22
N GLN A 113 20.50 -1.33 -34.32
CA GLN A 113 20.27 -0.40 -33.22
C GLN A 113 18.81 -0.46 -32.72
N PHE A 114 17.84 -0.46 -33.64
CA PHE A 114 16.44 -0.59 -33.26
C PHE A 114 16.12 -1.94 -32.60
N LYS A 115 16.74 -3.03 -33.07
CA LYS A 115 16.63 -4.35 -32.43
C LYS A 115 17.20 -4.34 -31.01
N ASP A 116 18.34 -3.69 -30.78
CA ASP A 116 18.93 -3.62 -29.44
C ASP A 116 18.10 -2.73 -28.50
N GLU A 117 17.59 -1.60 -28.99
CA GLU A 117 16.65 -0.76 -28.22
C GLU A 117 15.35 -1.49 -27.89
N SER A 118 14.91 -2.40 -28.76
CA SER A 118 13.68 -3.16 -28.53
C SER A 118 13.76 -4.15 -27.36
N LYS A 119 14.98 -4.53 -26.94
CA LYS A 119 15.20 -5.39 -25.76
C LYS A 119 14.97 -4.66 -24.44
N LYS A 120 14.87 -3.32 -24.47
CA LYS A 120 14.59 -2.51 -23.29
C LYS A 120 13.15 -2.74 -22.81
N LEU A 121 12.96 -2.56 -21.51
CA LEU A 121 11.65 -2.59 -20.86
C LEU A 121 10.69 -1.59 -21.51
N PHE A 122 9.46 -2.02 -21.79
CA PHE A 122 8.37 -1.11 -22.13
C PHE A 122 7.88 -0.42 -20.86
N ASP A 123 8.67 0.53 -20.36
CA ASP A 123 8.50 1.11 -19.02
C ASP A 123 7.32 2.08 -18.98
N ILE A 124 6.19 1.59 -18.48
CA ILE A 124 4.98 2.37 -18.24
C ILE A 124 4.83 2.77 -16.77
N CYS A 125 5.87 2.66 -15.95
CA CYS A 125 5.80 3.01 -14.53
C CYS A 125 5.36 4.48 -14.34
N SER A 126 4.46 4.70 -13.38
CA SER A 126 4.02 6.04 -12.98
C SER A 126 5.15 6.86 -12.32
N CYS A 127 6.05 6.19 -11.60
CA CYS A 127 7.19 6.81 -10.94
C CYS A 127 8.44 6.79 -11.82
N LYS A 128 9.01 7.98 -12.06
CA LYS A 128 10.23 8.18 -12.86
C LYS A 128 11.40 8.76 -12.06
N CYS A 129 11.36 8.64 -10.73
CA CYS A 129 12.42 9.15 -9.88
C CYS A 129 13.69 8.31 -10.06
N SER A 130 14.85 8.99 -10.13
CA SER A 130 16.16 8.32 -10.21
C SER A 130 16.46 7.49 -8.97
N PHE A 131 16.04 7.97 -7.79
CA PHE A 131 16.17 7.25 -6.53
C PHE A 131 14.78 6.84 -6.03
N ILE A 132 14.38 5.60 -6.35
CA ILE A 132 13.06 5.07 -6.00
C ILE A 132 12.90 4.98 -4.47
N SER A 133 14.00 4.70 -3.76
CA SER A 133 14.04 4.60 -2.30
C SER A 133 13.58 5.88 -1.60
N GLN A 134 13.88 7.04 -2.18
CA GLN A 134 13.62 8.38 -1.63
C GLN A 134 12.49 9.13 -2.36
N CYS A 135 11.74 8.48 -3.26
CA CYS A 135 10.66 9.16 -4.01
C CYS A 135 9.58 9.72 -3.07
N GLN A 136 9.24 10.98 -3.29
CA GLN A 136 8.17 11.71 -2.58
C GLN A 136 6.87 11.77 -3.38
N CYS A 137 6.73 10.89 -4.38
CA CYS A 137 5.56 10.81 -5.23
C CYS A 137 4.31 10.47 -4.41
N GLU A 138 3.14 10.89 -4.88
CA GLU A 138 1.85 10.53 -4.29
C GLU A 138 1.73 9.02 -4.09
N LYS A 139 1.07 8.59 -3.01
CA LYS A 139 0.96 7.17 -2.64
C LYS A 139 0.42 6.29 -3.76
N SER A 140 -0.49 6.81 -4.58
CA SER A 140 -1.07 6.12 -5.74
C SER A 140 -0.08 5.88 -6.88
N ARG A 141 0.97 6.70 -6.99
CA ARG A 141 1.98 6.62 -8.05
C ARG A 141 3.32 6.08 -7.57
N LYS A 142 3.48 5.95 -6.24
CA LYS A 142 4.72 5.54 -5.60
C LYS A 142 4.85 4.01 -5.64
N ILE A 143 6.03 3.54 -6.05
CA ILE A 143 6.35 2.12 -6.10
C ILE A 143 6.45 1.56 -4.67
N PRO A 144 5.71 0.48 -4.33
CA PRO A 144 5.82 -0.22 -3.05
C PRO A 144 7.26 -0.65 -2.77
N ALA A 145 7.69 -0.65 -1.49
CA ALA A 145 9.07 -0.97 -1.14
C ALA A 145 9.50 -2.37 -1.59
N ILE A 146 8.59 -3.34 -1.52
CA ILE A 146 8.80 -4.76 -1.88
C ILE A 146 9.09 -4.91 -3.38
N GLU A 147 8.48 -4.08 -4.24
CA GLU A 147 8.56 -4.20 -5.70
C GLU A 147 9.70 -3.37 -6.32
N ARG A 148 10.50 -2.67 -5.51
CA ARG A 148 11.57 -1.79 -6.02
C ARG A 148 12.69 -2.60 -6.66
N ASP A 149 13.15 -3.62 -5.96
CA ASP A 149 14.24 -4.49 -6.41
C ASP A 149 13.83 -5.23 -7.69
N PHE A 150 12.56 -5.68 -7.76
CA PHE A 150 11.99 -6.27 -8.96
C PHE A 150 11.99 -5.27 -10.13
N LEU A 151 11.51 -4.04 -9.96
CA LEU A 151 11.51 -3.05 -11.05
C LEU A 151 12.93 -2.67 -11.50
N GLU A 152 13.89 -2.56 -10.57
CA GLU A 152 15.30 -2.29 -10.89
C GLU A 152 15.92 -3.44 -11.69
N ASP A 153 15.67 -4.70 -11.30
CA ASP A 153 16.06 -5.88 -12.09
C ASP A 153 15.43 -5.86 -13.49
N GLN A 154 14.12 -5.58 -13.59
CA GLN A 154 13.41 -5.57 -14.89
C GLN A 154 13.85 -4.44 -15.82
N ARG A 155 14.45 -3.36 -15.29
CA ARG A 155 15.08 -2.29 -16.08
C ARG A 155 16.49 -2.67 -16.56
N GLY A 156 17.14 -3.62 -15.91
CA GLY A 156 18.52 -4.05 -16.19
C GLY A 156 18.61 -5.52 -16.63
N PRO A 157 19.08 -6.44 -15.76
CA PRO A 157 19.38 -7.83 -16.12
C PRO A 157 18.14 -8.70 -16.42
N ARG A 158 16.97 -8.34 -15.90
CA ARG A 158 15.67 -9.03 -16.13
C ARG A 158 15.68 -10.51 -15.69
N GLY A 159 16.31 -10.79 -14.55
CA GLY A 159 16.42 -12.14 -14.00
C GLY A 159 15.24 -12.53 -13.09
N MET A 160 14.59 -11.55 -12.45
CA MET A 160 13.47 -11.80 -11.55
C MET A 160 12.18 -12.08 -12.33
N ILE A 161 11.31 -12.88 -11.73
CA ILE A 161 9.99 -13.23 -12.29
C ILE A 161 8.89 -12.86 -11.29
N ILE A 162 7.73 -12.49 -11.82
CA ILE A 162 6.51 -12.26 -11.05
C ILE A 162 6.11 -13.61 -10.43
N ALA A 163 6.31 -13.74 -9.12
CA ALA A 163 5.92 -14.92 -8.37
C ALA A 163 4.39 -15.10 -8.33
N LYS A 164 3.92 -16.29 -7.98
CA LYS A 164 2.49 -16.48 -7.66
C LYS A 164 2.17 -15.67 -6.41
N VAL A 165 1.11 -14.88 -6.47
CA VAL A 165 0.61 -14.09 -5.33
C VAL A 165 0.39 -15.04 -4.15
N ASP A 166 0.99 -14.74 -2.99
CA ASP A 166 0.71 -15.46 -1.76
C ASP A 166 -0.74 -15.21 -1.36
N GLU A 167 -1.55 -16.26 -1.43
CA GLU A 167 -2.99 -16.21 -1.17
C GLU A 167 -3.28 -15.68 0.24
N ALA A 168 -2.41 -15.98 1.20
CA ALA A 168 -2.55 -15.51 2.57
C ALA A 168 -2.36 -13.99 2.69
N GLU A 169 -1.42 -13.41 1.94
CA GLU A 169 -1.16 -11.97 1.96
C GLU A 169 -2.23 -11.18 1.19
N SER A 170 -2.71 -11.72 0.07
CA SER A 170 -3.83 -11.15 -0.71
C SER A 170 -5.12 -11.05 0.13
N ILE A 171 -5.46 -12.13 0.85
CA ILE A 171 -6.61 -12.14 1.76
C ILE A 171 -6.46 -11.10 2.88
N LYS A 172 -5.26 -10.95 3.45
CA LYS A 172 -4.98 -9.93 4.48
C LYS A 172 -5.18 -8.52 3.94
N LEU A 173 -4.68 -8.22 2.73
CA LEU A 173 -4.82 -6.93 2.07
C LEU A 173 -6.28 -6.60 1.74
N GLN A 174 -7.04 -7.54 1.20
CA GLN A 174 -8.48 -7.37 0.94
C GLN A 174 -9.26 -7.09 2.22
N LYS A 175 -9.03 -7.86 3.29
CA LYS A 175 -9.66 -7.61 4.60
C LYS A 175 -9.34 -6.21 5.11
N ARG A 176 -8.11 -5.73 4.94
CA ARG A 176 -7.70 -4.37 5.34
C ARG A 176 -8.38 -3.29 4.49
N TYR A 177 -8.55 -3.51 3.19
CA TYR A 177 -9.24 -2.60 2.28
C TYR A 177 -10.73 -2.48 2.66
N ILE A 178 -11.42 -3.62 2.83
CA ILE A 178 -12.82 -3.68 3.25
C ILE A 178 -13.03 -2.93 4.57
N ARG A 179 -12.16 -3.15 5.57
CA ARG A 179 -12.23 -2.42 6.87
C ARG A 179 -12.10 -0.91 6.69
N LYS A 180 -11.16 -0.45 5.84
CA LYS A 180 -10.99 0.98 5.57
C LYS A 180 -12.22 1.57 4.89
N GLU A 181 -12.77 0.87 3.91
CA GLU A 181 -13.97 1.31 3.19
C GLU A 181 -15.18 1.39 4.12
N LEU A 182 -15.40 0.37 4.97
CA LEU A 182 -16.44 0.39 6.00
C LEU A 182 -16.27 1.56 6.98
N THR A 183 -15.04 1.81 7.43
CA THR A 183 -14.74 2.94 8.33
C THR A 183 -15.01 4.28 7.64
N GLN A 184 -14.69 4.41 6.36
CA GLN A 184 -14.90 5.62 5.59
C GLN A 184 -16.40 5.86 5.32
N ARG A 185 -17.15 4.80 4.97
CA ARG A 185 -18.61 4.85 4.84
C ARG A 185 -19.30 5.23 6.15
N GLN A 186 -18.84 4.70 7.29
CA GLN A 186 -19.35 5.09 8.61
C GLN A 186 -19.04 6.55 8.95
N LYS A 187 -17.89 7.08 8.53
CA LYS A 187 -17.57 8.51 8.70
C LYS A 187 -18.48 9.41 7.88
N CYS A 188 -18.78 9.06 6.62
CA CYS A 188 -19.72 9.81 5.78
C CYS A 188 -21.16 9.74 6.33
N ARG A 189 -21.63 8.58 6.77
CA ARG A 189 -22.95 8.45 7.41
C ARG A 189 -23.07 9.28 8.69
N LYS A 190 -21.97 9.50 9.41
CA LYS A 190 -21.97 10.31 10.63
C LYS A 190 -21.99 11.82 10.34
N SER A 191 -21.45 12.27 9.20
CA SER A 191 -21.59 13.67 8.77
C SER A 191 -22.98 14.01 8.26
N ASP A 192 -23.73 13.04 7.75
CA ASP A 192 -25.11 13.25 7.25
C ASP A 192 -26.15 13.32 8.40
N ILE A 193 -25.85 12.73 9.57
CA ILE A 193 -26.73 12.75 10.76
C ILE A 193 -26.54 14.04 11.58
N ASP A 194 -25.36 14.66 11.58
CA ASP A 194 -25.11 15.94 12.27
C ASP A 194 -25.76 17.15 11.55
N GLY A 195 -26.42 16.94 10.40
CA GLY A 195 -27.07 17.97 9.58
C GLY A 195 -28.59 18.07 9.69
N ILE A 196 -29.27 17.19 10.46
CA ILE A 196 -30.74 17.22 10.60
C ILE A 196 -31.14 17.14 12.07
N SER A 197 -31.41 18.30 12.65
CA SER A 197 -32.28 18.55 13.80
C SER A 197 -33.07 19.80 13.39
N GLU A 198 -34.41 19.87 13.32
CA GLU A 198 -35.50 19.26 14.08
C GLU A 198 -36.74 19.09 13.18
N LYS A 199 -37.55 18.04 13.41
CA LYS A 199 -38.96 18.14 13.88
C LYS A 199 -39.57 16.73 14.04
N GLN A 200 -40.37 16.63 15.09
CA GLN A 200 -41.02 15.44 15.67
C GLN A 200 -41.93 14.67 14.70
N SER A 201 -42.04 13.35 14.85
CA SER A 201 -43.21 12.70 15.46
C SER A 201 -43.07 11.16 15.52
N ASP A 202 -43.86 10.61 16.43
CA ASP A 202 -44.07 9.24 16.90
C ASP A 202 -44.48 8.17 15.87
N VAL A 203 -44.28 6.91 16.31
CA VAL A 203 -45.04 5.66 16.11
C VAL A 203 -44.11 4.49 15.79
N GLY A 204 -44.14 3.49 16.67
CA GLY A 204 -43.21 2.36 16.70
C GLY A 204 -43.55 1.18 15.82
N GLU A 205 -42.65 0.20 15.83
CA GLU A 205 -42.95 -1.20 15.61
C GLU A 205 -41.82 -2.05 16.19
N GLU A 206 -42.19 -3.06 16.98
CA GLU A 206 -41.28 -4.11 17.42
C GLU A 206 -40.74 -4.90 16.23
N ILE A 207 -39.55 -5.51 16.37
CA ILE A 207 -39.34 -6.93 16.05
C ILE A 207 -38.07 -7.42 16.75
N SER A 208 -38.29 -8.55 17.42
CA SER A 208 -37.42 -9.48 18.13
C SER A 208 -36.31 -10.13 17.27
N SER A 209 -35.13 -10.38 17.87
CA SER A 209 -34.40 -11.67 17.90
C SER A 209 -32.94 -11.46 18.38
N THR A 210 -32.60 -11.77 19.64
CA THR A 210 -31.95 -13.00 20.18
C THR A 210 -30.66 -13.48 19.50
N GLU A 211 -29.56 -13.39 20.29
CA GLU A 211 -28.36 -14.25 20.41
C GLU A 211 -27.43 -14.36 19.18
N GLU A 212 -26.09 -14.32 19.28
CA GLU A 212 -25.19 -15.14 20.09
C GLU A 212 -23.89 -14.42 20.47
N LYS A 213 -23.35 -14.80 21.63
CA LYS A 213 -21.95 -14.57 22.04
C LYS A 213 -21.01 -15.44 21.21
N THR A 214 -19.92 -14.88 20.72
CA THR A 214 -18.63 -15.60 20.63
C THR A 214 -17.48 -14.68 21.03
N ASP A 215 -16.76 -15.11 22.06
CA ASP A 215 -15.48 -14.55 22.50
C ASP A 215 -14.41 -14.81 21.44
N ALA A 216 -13.64 -13.77 21.09
CA ALA A 216 -12.33 -13.94 20.48
C ALA A 216 -11.38 -12.88 21.05
N SER A 217 -10.31 -13.38 21.65
CA SER A 217 -9.19 -12.69 22.25
C SER A 217 -8.49 -11.72 21.28
N ASP A 218 -8.63 -10.42 21.50
CA ASP A 218 -7.81 -9.40 20.86
C ASP A 218 -6.53 -9.17 21.68
N ASP A 219 -5.47 -9.85 21.24
CA ASP A 219 -4.08 -9.46 21.47
C ASP A 219 -3.73 -8.38 20.43
N GLU A 220 -3.72 -7.11 20.83
CA GLU A 220 -3.31 -6.02 19.95
C GLU A 220 -2.39 -5.03 20.65
N SER A 221 -1.20 -4.99 20.06
CA SER A 221 -0.01 -4.22 20.36
C SER A 221 -0.21 -2.72 20.63
N ASP A 222 0.55 -2.25 21.61
CA ASP A 222 0.83 -0.84 21.87
C ASP A 222 1.54 -0.19 20.67
N ASN A 223 0.92 0.81 20.02
CA ASN A 223 1.61 2.08 19.74
C ASN A 223 0.72 3.20 19.14
N ASP A 224 1.18 4.43 19.42
CA ASP A 224 0.84 5.76 18.87
C ASP A 224 -0.37 6.55 19.41
N CYS A 225 -0.15 7.31 20.50
CA CYS A 225 -0.83 8.61 20.75
C CYS A 225 -0.10 9.71 19.93
N ARG A 226 -0.46 9.96 18.66
CA ARG A 226 -0.13 11.26 18.03
C ARG A 226 -1.18 12.31 18.42
N PRO A 227 -0.79 13.49 18.94
CA PRO A 227 -1.73 14.58 19.16
C PRO A 227 -2.23 15.15 17.82
N ASP A 228 -3.53 15.11 17.59
CA ASP A 228 -4.20 15.79 16.47
C ASP A 228 -4.24 17.31 16.75
N PRO A 229 -3.69 18.18 15.88
CA PRO A 229 -3.68 19.63 16.05
C PRO A 229 -5.07 20.28 16.08
N ASN A 230 -6.12 19.61 15.60
CA ASN A 230 -7.43 20.24 15.37
C ASN A 230 -8.41 20.18 16.54
N LYS A 231 -7.93 20.09 17.79
CA LYS A 231 -8.81 19.97 18.97
C LYS A 231 -9.28 21.28 19.61
N GLN A 232 -8.94 22.45 19.03
CA GLN A 232 -9.27 23.74 19.64
C GLN A 232 -10.72 24.21 19.44
N LEU A 233 -11.56 23.51 18.68
CA LEU A 233 -12.94 23.98 18.43
C LEU A 233 -14.02 22.92 18.65
N ARG A 234 -14.15 22.37 19.87
CA ARG A 234 -15.36 21.63 20.32
C ARG A 234 -15.65 21.88 21.82
N LYS A 235 -16.12 23.08 22.13
CA LYS A 235 -17.00 23.42 23.27
C LYS A 235 -18.43 23.38 22.70
N LEU A 236 -19.48 22.78 23.24
CA LEU A 236 -19.82 22.15 24.51
C LEU A 236 -20.88 21.08 24.18
N ASN A 237 -20.78 19.88 24.75
CA ASN A 237 -21.95 19.01 24.97
C ASN A 237 -21.83 18.60 26.44
N ASP A 238 -22.57 19.28 27.31
CA ASP A 238 -22.52 19.15 28.78
C ASP A 238 -23.14 17.84 29.31
N LYS A 239 -23.34 16.83 28.46
CA LYS A 239 -23.80 15.49 28.87
C LYS A 239 -22.69 14.44 28.95
N GLN A 240 -21.43 14.78 28.63
CA GLN A 240 -20.31 13.84 28.82
C GLN A 240 -19.67 14.03 30.19
N MET A 241 -19.81 13.02 31.07
CA MET A 241 -19.06 12.92 32.33
C MET A 241 -17.54 12.89 32.06
N ARG A 242 -16.92 14.08 32.06
CA ARG A 242 -15.47 14.28 31.91
C ARG A 242 -14.82 14.39 33.28
N VAL A 243 -14.72 13.26 33.98
CA VAL A 243 -13.94 13.17 35.22
C VAL A 243 -12.46 13.36 34.88
N LYS A 244 -11.81 14.35 35.50
CA LYS A 244 -10.36 14.56 35.36
C LYS A 244 -9.64 13.68 36.37
N LEU A 245 -8.71 12.84 35.93
CA LEU A 245 -8.02 11.84 36.77
C LEU A 245 -6.48 11.95 36.64
N PRO A 246 -5.89 13.14 36.87
CA PRO A 246 -4.46 13.35 36.63
C PRO A 246 -3.56 12.51 37.54
N LEU A 247 -3.98 12.26 38.79
CA LEU A 247 -3.23 11.45 39.75
C LEU A 247 -3.23 9.97 39.37
N LEU A 248 -4.39 9.45 38.97
CA LEU A 248 -4.51 8.07 38.47
C LEU A 248 -3.64 7.87 37.24
N ALA A 249 -3.66 8.80 36.28
CA ALA A 249 -2.83 8.72 35.08
C ALA A 249 -1.33 8.68 35.41
N LEU A 250 -0.87 9.54 36.33
CA LEU A 250 0.53 9.55 36.78
C LEU A 250 0.93 8.26 37.50
N ALA A 251 0.07 7.74 38.37
CA ALA A 251 0.32 6.48 39.06
C ALA A 251 0.40 5.32 38.05
N CYS A 252 -0.49 5.27 37.07
CA CYS A 252 -0.48 4.25 36.03
C CYS A 252 0.82 4.29 35.20
N ASP A 253 1.29 5.49 34.84
CA ASP A 253 2.55 5.65 34.12
C ASP A 253 3.77 5.26 34.99
N ARG A 254 3.76 5.61 36.29
CA ARG A 254 4.84 5.28 37.23
C ARG A 254 4.97 3.78 37.49
N TYR A 255 3.85 3.08 37.64
CA TYR A 255 3.82 1.65 37.99
C TYR A 255 3.61 0.74 36.78
N GLY A 256 3.60 1.28 35.55
CA GLY A 256 3.44 0.46 34.33
C GLY A 256 2.09 -0.25 34.22
N VAL A 257 1.03 0.30 34.82
CA VAL A 257 -0.30 -0.35 34.83
C VAL A 257 -0.96 -0.23 33.46
N SER A 258 -1.54 -1.32 32.98
CA SER A 258 -2.31 -1.32 31.72
C SER A 258 -3.60 -0.51 31.87
N ASP A 259 -4.06 0.14 30.78
CA ASP A 259 -5.27 0.98 30.83
C ASP A 259 -6.51 0.19 31.28
N ARG A 260 -6.57 -1.11 30.95
CA ARG A 260 -7.68 -2.00 31.32
C ARG A 260 -7.64 -2.36 32.80
N ALA A 261 -6.46 -2.69 33.33
CA ALA A 261 -6.27 -2.96 34.76
C ALA A 261 -6.56 -1.70 35.60
N ALA A 262 -6.06 -0.54 35.17
CA ALA A 262 -6.31 0.73 35.82
C ALA A 262 -7.81 1.09 35.87
N ALA A 263 -8.54 0.87 34.77
CA ALA A 263 -9.99 1.10 34.72
C ALA A 263 -10.76 0.17 35.67
N GLY A 264 -10.37 -1.11 35.72
CA GLY A 264 -10.96 -2.09 36.63
C GLY A 264 -10.72 -1.73 38.11
N ILE A 265 -9.47 -1.46 38.48
CA ILE A 265 -9.10 -1.08 39.86
C ILE A 265 -9.83 0.21 40.27
N ALA A 266 -9.81 1.24 39.44
CA ALA A 266 -10.44 2.52 39.77
C ALA A 266 -11.96 2.41 39.87
N SER A 267 -12.61 1.60 39.02
CA SER A 267 -14.06 1.38 39.10
C SER A 267 -14.45 0.56 40.32
N ALA A 268 -13.66 -0.44 40.70
CA ALA A 268 -13.89 -1.23 41.92
C ALA A 268 -13.78 -0.37 43.18
N VAL A 269 -12.72 0.44 43.31
CA VAL A 269 -12.57 1.37 44.43
C VAL A 269 -13.75 2.36 44.52
N LEU A 270 -14.25 2.84 43.38
CA LEU A 270 -15.42 3.73 43.36
C LEU A 270 -16.74 3.03 43.74
N GLN A 271 -16.85 1.71 43.53
CA GLN A 271 -17.96 0.91 44.04
C GLN A 271 -17.85 0.73 45.56
N ASP A 272 -16.67 0.40 46.08
CA ASP A 272 -16.42 0.22 47.52
C ASP A 272 -16.66 1.51 48.32
N VAL A 273 -16.30 2.66 47.74
CA VAL A 273 -16.53 3.99 48.35
C VAL A 273 -17.99 4.45 48.18
N GLY A 274 -18.84 3.66 47.50
CA GLY A 274 -20.27 3.95 47.33
C GLY A 274 -20.59 5.09 46.35
N ILE A 275 -19.61 5.50 45.53
CA ILE A 275 -19.77 6.54 44.50
C ILE A 275 -20.46 5.97 43.26
N ILE A 276 -20.19 4.70 42.94
CA ILE A 276 -20.87 3.91 41.91
C ILE A 276 -21.74 2.90 42.63
N GLN A 277 -22.99 2.78 42.19
CA GLN A 277 -23.90 1.72 42.62
C GLN A 277 -24.29 0.90 41.40
N GLU A 278 -24.70 -0.35 41.59
CA GLU A 278 -25.08 -1.24 40.47
C GLU A 278 -26.15 -0.65 39.55
N ARG A 279 -27.02 0.21 40.10
CA ARG A 279 -28.05 0.94 39.35
C ARG A 279 -27.58 2.22 38.64
N ASP A 280 -26.44 2.81 39.04
CA ASP A 280 -25.94 4.07 38.49
C ASP A 280 -24.52 3.90 37.92
N VAL A 281 -24.47 3.56 36.63
CA VAL A 281 -23.23 3.38 35.87
C VAL A 281 -22.64 4.69 35.34
N SER A 282 -23.23 5.84 35.67
CA SER A 282 -22.84 7.15 35.12
C SER A 282 -21.38 7.52 35.40
N LYS A 283 -20.83 7.06 36.53
CA LYS A 283 -19.49 7.41 37.04
C LYS A 283 -18.43 6.34 36.81
N VAL A 284 -18.75 5.25 36.09
CA VAL A 284 -17.80 4.17 35.79
C VAL A 284 -16.59 4.69 35.00
N ILE A 285 -15.39 4.29 35.40
CA ILE A 285 -14.14 4.66 34.72
C ILE A 285 -13.82 3.58 33.68
N ASP A 286 -14.01 3.92 32.41
CA ASP A 286 -13.64 3.06 31.28
C ASP A 286 -12.16 3.22 30.88
N ARG A 287 -11.61 2.20 30.23
CA ARG A 287 -10.26 2.20 29.62
C ARG A 287 -10.01 3.46 28.79
N SER A 288 -10.99 3.90 28.00
CA SER A 288 -10.87 5.08 27.14
C SER A 288 -10.75 6.38 27.92
N LYS A 289 -11.29 6.44 29.15
CA LYS A 289 -11.15 7.60 30.04
C LYS A 289 -9.74 7.66 30.62
N VAL A 290 -9.20 6.52 31.07
CA VAL A 290 -7.80 6.41 31.55
C VAL A 290 -6.82 6.78 30.44
N ARG A 291 -6.96 6.19 29.25
CA ARG A 291 -6.10 6.46 28.10
C ARG A 291 -6.08 7.94 27.72
N ARG A 292 -7.26 8.58 27.74
CA ARG A 292 -7.40 10.01 27.42
C ARG A 292 -6.65 10.90 28.41
N GLU A 293 -6.77 10.63 29.70
CA GLU A 293 -6.08 11.38 30.74
C GLU A 293 -4.56 11.14 30.69
N ARG A 294 -4.10 9.91 30.38
CA ARG A 294 -2.68 9.61 30.13
C ARG A 294 -2.13 10.37 28.93
N CYS A 295 -2.78 10.33 27.75
CA CYS A 295 -2.26 11.09 26.59
C CYS A 295 -2.24 12.61 26.91
N LYS A 296 -3.21 13.16 27.67
CA LYS A 296 -3.18 14.57 28.10
C LYS A 296 -1.98 14.86 28.99
N LYS A 297 -1.76 14.03 30.02
CA LYS A 297 -0.69 14.26 30.99
C LYS A 297 0.70 14.13 30.35
N ARG A 298 0.88 13.13 29.49
CA ARG A 298 2.09 12.98 28.66
C ARG A 298 2.29 14.18 27.75
N GLY A 299 1.24 14.68 27.10
CA GLY A 299 1.30 15.90 26.29
C GLY A 299 1.75 17.14 27.10
N THR A 300 1.23 17.33 28.31
CA THR A 300 1.67 18.42 29.20
C THR A 300 3.13 18.27 29.63
N LEU A 301 3.60 17.04 29.89
CA LEU A 301 4.99 16.78 30.24
C LEU A 301 5.94 17.04 29.07
N CYS A 302 5.60 16.57 27.87
CA CYS A 302 6.42 16.78 26.68
C CYS A 302 6.52 18.26 26.26
N ALA A 303 5.50 19.08 26.52
CA ALA A 303 5.53 20.51 26.20
C ALA A 303 6.53 21.31 27.05
N GLY A 304 7.01 20.76 28.17
CA GLY A 304 7.97 21.41 29.07
C GLY A 304 9.42 20.96 28.93
N VAL A 305 9.72 20.01 28.03
CA VAL A 305 11.06 19.43 27.87
C VAL A 305 11.67 19.95 26.57
N SER A 306 12.85 20.57 26.64
CA SER A 306 13.58 20.99 25.45
C SER A 306 14.05 19.76 24.65
N ASN A 307 13.99 19.83 23.32
CA ASN A 307 14.41 18.75 22.42
C ASN A 307 15.92 18.40 22.49
N THR A 308 16.68 19.10 23.32
CA THR A 308 18.05 18.76 23.69
C THR A 308 18.04 17.67 24.76
N ILE A 309 18.27 16.42 24.33
CA ILE A 309 18.56 15.32 25.26
C ILE A 309 19.80 15.70 26.06
N THR A 310 19.61 16.03 27.33
CA THR A 310 20.67 16.50 28.25
C THR A 310 21.41 15.35 28.94
N GLY A 311 20.99 14.10 28.70
CA GLY A 311 21.64 12.89 29.18
C GLY A 311 20.65 11.73 29.33
N LEU A 312 21.16 10.51 29.18
CA LEU A 312 20.47 9.28 29.59
C LEU A 312 20.92 8.97 31.01
N TYR A 313 20.01 9.09 31.99
CA TYR A 313 20.28 8.72 33.38
C TYR A 313 19.70 7.34 33.65
N PHE A 314 20.53 6.44 34.18
CA PHE A 314 20.07 5.18 34.75
C PHE A 314 19.50 5.47 36.15
N ASP A 315 18.34 4.89 36.49
CA ASP A 315 17.59 5.18 37.74
C ASP A 315 18.24 4.58 39.01
N GLY A 316 19.50 4.16 38.93
CA GLY A 316 20.25 3.58 40.03
C GLY A 316 19.82 2.16 40.40
N ARG A 317 18.90 1.53 39.67
CA ARG A 317 18.62 0.09 39.85
C ARG A 317 19.79 -0.73 39.33
N LYS A 318 20.25 -1.67 40.16
CA LYS A 318 21.20 -2.71 39.78
C LYS A 318 20.51 -3.72 38.88
N ASP A 319 20.31 -3.34 37.63
CA ASP A 319 19.93 -4.29 36.58
C ASP A 319 21.22 -4.91 36.05
N SER A 320 21.25 -6.24 35.95
CA SER A 320 22.37 -6.98 35.36
C SER A 320 22.52 -6.54 33.90
N THR A 321 23.49 -5.68 33.61
CA THR A 321 23.71 -5.13 32.28
C THR A 321 24.85 -5.86 31.58
N MET A 322 24.60 -6.24 30.33
CA MET A 322 25.61 -6.81 29.43
C MET A 322 26.40 -5.68 28.80
N THR A 323 27.72 -5.67 29.03
CA THR A 323 28.64 -4.76 28.33
C THR A 323 29.32 -5.51 27.20
N LEU A 324 29.28 -4.92 26.00
CA LEU A 324 30.02 -5.40 24.83
C LEU A 324 31.32 -4.62 24.76
N ILE A 325 32.44 -5.29 25.02
CA ILE A 325 33.76 -4.69 24.93
C ILE A 325 34.35 -5.13 23.59
N LYS A 326 34.79 -4.15 22.80
CA LYS A 326 35.48 -4.40 21.54
C LYS A 326 36.97 -4.54 21.84
N GLU A 327 37.49 -5.74 21.71
CA GLU A 327 38.91 -6.01 21.95
C GLU A 327 39.71 -5.61 20.69
N CYS A 328 40.99 -5.28 20.87
CA CYS A 328 41.84 -4.68 19.81
C CYS A 328 42.01 -5.58 18.57
N ASP A 329 41.71 -6.87 18.71
CA ASP A 329 41.82 -7.88 17.64
C ASP A 329 40.51 -8.04 16.83
N GLY A 330 39.51 -7.19 17.09
CA GLY A 330 38.25 -7.17 16.34
C GLY A 330 37.20 -8.17 16.85
N GLU A 331 37.53 -9.00 17.84
CA GLU A 331 36.58 -9.86 18.53
C GLU A 331 35.73 -9.07 19.53
N ILE A 332 34.42 -9.37 19.56
CA ILE A 332 33.46 -8.75 20.48
C ILE A 332 33.21 -9.72 21.62
N SER A 333 33.68 -9.39 22.82
CA SER A 333 33.44 -10.19 24.02
C SER A 333 32.28 -9.59 24.84
N SER A 334 31.39 -10.44 25.33
CA SER A 334 30.26 -10.04 26.17
C SER A 334 30.57 -10.35 27.63
N LYS A 335 30.53 -9.32 28.49
CA LYS A 335 30.73 -9.47 29.93
C LYS A 335 29.49 -9.00 30.70
N THR A 336 29.01 -9.88 31.58
CA THR A 336 27.94 -9.58 32.54
C THR A 336 28.55 -8.97 33.79
N ASN A 337 28.19 -7.73 34.10
CA ASN A 337 28.56 -7.10 35.38
C ASN A 337 27.39 -7.25 36.36
N ASN A 338 27.69 -7.75 37.57
CA ASN A 338 26.76 -7.90 38.69
C ASN A 338 26.70 -6.66 39.59
#